data_AF-A0A375YZM3-F1
#
_entry.id   AF-A0A375YZM3-F1
#
_cell.length_a   1.000
_cell.length_b   1.000
_cell.length_c   1.000
_cell.angle_alpha   90.00
_cell.angle_beta   90.00
_cell.angle_gamma   90.00
#
_symmetry.space_group_name_H-M   'P 1'
#
loop_
_entity.id
_entity.type
_entity.pdbx_description
1 polymer ?
#
loop_
_entity_poly.entity_id
_entity_poly.type
_entity_poly.pdbx_seq_one_letter_code
_entity_poly.pdbx_strand_id
1 'polypeptide(L)'
;MVLLNLRVKPGIVSGIGQELLAAANAIPAIPRPVSPAGADPLSMAIAAHVTCTVTLLVADRPVVKEESTTYARALGTAARAYVGTDEPLGGKIDRQLCGFPTAG
;
A
#
# COMPACT_ATOMS: atom_id res chain seq x y z
N MET A 1 -27.39 -13.87 -7.35
CA MET A 1 -26.07 -13.84 -6.70
C MET A 1 -25.04 -14.20 -7.76
N VAL A 2 -24.22 -13.25 -8.21
CA VAL A 2 -23.16 -13.53 -9.20
C VAL A 2 -22.02 -14.21 -8.46
N LEU A 3 -21.76 -15.48 -8.78
CA LEU A 3 -20.55 -16.17 -8.37
C LEU A 3 -19.37 -15.51 -9.12
N LEU A 4 -18.77 -14.50 -8.51
CA LEU A 4 -17.46 -14.00 -8.93
C LEU A 4 -16.46 -15.13 -8.65
N ASN A 5 -16.10 -15.88 -9.69
CA ASN A 5 -15.00 -16.84 -9.62
C ASN A 5 -13.71 -16.06 -9.44
N LEU A 6 -13.22 -16.00 -8.20
CA LEU A 6 -11.96 -15.33 -7.87
C LEU A 6 -10.80 -16.07 -8.53
N ARG A 7 -10.05 -15.37 -9.39
CA ARG A 7 -8.76 -15.81 -9.90
C ARG A 7 -7.70 -14.83 -9.43
N VAL A 8 -6.84 -15.28 -8.52
CA VAL A 8 -5.77 -14.46 -7.95
C VAL A 8 -4.44 -15.11 -8.28
N LYS A 9 -3.45 -14.32 -8.69
CA LYS A 9 -2.04 -14.75 -8.82
C LYS A 9 -1.29 -14.20 -7.61
N PRO A 10 -1.11 -14.97 -6.51
CA PRO A 10 -0.65 -14.42 -5.24
C PRO A 10 0.75 -13.81 -5.31
N GLY A 11 1.64 -14.39 -6.13
CA GLY A 11 2.98 -13.83 -6.36
C GLY A 11 2.97 -12.43 -6.97
N ILE A 12 2.08 -12.17 -7.93
CA ILE A 12 1.95 -10.84 -8.55
C ILE A 12 1.38 -9.84 -7.54
N VAL A 13 0.35 -10.24 -6.79
CA VAL A 13 -0.28 -9.38 -5.78
C VAL A 13 0.70 -9.04 -4.65
N SER A 14 1.51 -10.00 -4.22
CA SER A 14 2.57 -9.79 -3.24
C SER A 14 3.65 -8.84 -3.77
N GLY A 15 4.11 -9.03 -5.00
CA GLY A 15 5.09 -8.16 -5.64
C GLY A 15 4.63 -6.70 -5.72
N ILE A 16 3.41 -6.49 -6.24
CA ILE A 16 2.79 -5.15 -6.30
C ILE A 16 2.61 -4.56 -4.90
N GLY A 17 2.22 -5.38 -3.90
CA GLY A 17 2.11 -4.93 -2.52
C GLY A 17 3.43 -4.44 -1.94
N GLN A 18 4.55 -5.08 -2.27
CA GLN A 18 5.88 -4.64 -1.84
C GLN A 18 6.32 -3.36 -2.55
N GLU A 19 6.10 -3.27 -3.86
CA GLU A 19 6.40 -2.05 -4.64
C GLU A 19 5.61 -0.85 -4.10
N LEU A 20 4.32 -1.06 -3.82
CA LEU A 20 3.47 -0.01 -3.27
C LEU A 20 3.87 0.38 -1.85
N LEU A 21 4.30 -0.59 -1.04
CA LEU A 21 4.83 -0.30 0.30
C LEU A 21 6.13 0.50 0.22
N ALA A 22 7.01 0.17 -0.72
CA ALA A 22 8.25 0.93 -0.96
C ALA A 22 7.93 2.37 -1.40
N ALA A 23 7.00 2.55 -2.34
CA ALA A 23 6.55 3.87 -2.80
C ALA A 23 5.91 4.69 -1.66
N ALA A 24 5.05 4.07 -0.86
CA ALA A 24 4.42 4.73 0.28
C ALA A 24 5.44 5.18 1.34
N ASN A 25 6.46 4.35 1.61
CA ASN A 25 7.53 4.70 2.54
C ASN A 25 8.43 5.82 2.02
N ALA A 26 8.61 5.90 0.70
CA ALA A 26 9.38 6.96 0.03
C ALA A 26 8.68 8.33 0.06
N ILE A 27 7.40 8.41 0.46
CA ILE A 27 6.72 9.69 0.68
C ILE A 27 7.52 10.51 1.73
N PRO A 28 8.06 11.68 1.35
CA PRO A 28 8.91 12.47 2.23
C PRO A 28 8.18 12.96 3.46
N ALA A 29 8.93 13.18 4.54
CA ALA A 29 8.41 13.84 5.72
C ALA A 29 7.93 15.27 5.40
N ILE A 30 7.14 15.82 6.32
CA ILE A 30 6.65 17.18 6.24
C ILE A 30 7.85 18.16 6.15
N PRO A 31 7.85 19.12 5.22
CA PRO A 31 8.91 20.11 5.14
C PRO A 31 8.99 20.93 6.43
N ARG A 32 10.19 21.27 6.88
CA ARG A 32 10.34 22.18 8.02
C ARG A 32 9.84 23.57 7.60
N PRO A 33 9.04 24.27 8.42
CA PRO A 33 8.64 25.64 8.13
C PRO A 33 9.86 26.53 7.94
N VAL A 34 9.83 27.37 6.90
CA VAL A 34 10.81 28.43 6.70
C VAL A 34 10.16 29.76 7.05
N SER A 35 10.80 30.53 7.92
CA SER A 35 10.36 31.88 8.26
C SER A 35 11.44 32.86 7.81
N PRO A 36 11.10 33.89 7.03
CA PRO A 36 12.04 34.97 6.72
C PRO A 36 12.44 35.71 8.01
N ALA A 37 13.68 36.20 8.06
CA ALA A 37 14.23 36.86 9.25
C ALA A 37 13.76 38.32 9.41
N GLY A 38 13.21 38.93 8.35
CA GLY A 38 12.78 40.33 8.34
C GLY A 38 11.34 40.51 8.83
N ALA A 39 11.06 41.64 9.48
CA ALA A 39 9.72 42.08 9.86
C ALA A 39 9.17 43.16 8.89
N ASP A 40 9.86 43.41 7.78
CA ASP A 40 9.38 44.32 6.75
C ASP A 40 8.13 43.75 6.05
N PRO A 41 7.29 44.61 5.45
CA PRO A 41 6.03 44.18 4.84
C PRO A 41 6.19 43.09 3.77
N LEU A 42 7.30 43.10 3.03
CA LEU A 42 7.57 42.07 2.01
C LEU A 42 7.91 40.73 2.66
N SER A 43 8.77 40.72 3.68
CA SER A 43 9.08 39.52 4.46
C SER A 43 7.82 38.93 5.12
N MET A 44 6.95 39.77 5.69
CA MET A 44 5.67 39.28 6.24
C MET A 44 4.76 38.67 5.17
N ALA A 45 4.68 39.29 3.98
CA ALA A 45 3.90 38.76 2.86
C ALA A 45 4.44 37.40 2.37
N ILE A 46 5.76 37.25 2.30
CA ILE A 46 6.42 35.98 1.97
C ILE A 46 6.12 34.91 3.03
N ALA A 47 6.24 35.25 4.31
CA ALA A 47 5.93 34.32 5.41
C ALA A 47 4.48 33.82 5.35
N ALA A 48 3.52 34.72 5.10
CA ALA A 48 2.11 34.38 4.96
C ALA A 48 1.85 33.47 3.74
N HIS A 49 2.46 33.78 2.59
CA HIS A 49 2.31 32.98 1.38
C HIS A 49 2.91 31.58 1.51
N VAL A 50 4.11 31.47 2.09
CA VAL A 50 4.76 30.19 2.37
C VAL A 50 3.91 29.35 3.32
N THR A 51 3.39 29.95 4.39
CA THR A 51 2.52 29.25 5.35
C THR A 51 1.28 28.71 4.64
N CYS A 52 0.57 29.53 3.87
CA CYS A 52 -0.62 29.12 3.13
C CYS A 52 -0.36 27.99 2.11
N THR A 53 0.82 27.97 1.48
CA THR A 53 1.19 26.94 0.51
C THR A 53 1.59 25.63 1.19
N VAL A 54 2.34 25.72 2.29
CA VAL A 54 2.89 24.55 3.00
C VAL A 54 1.84 23.89 3.90
N THR A 55 0.83 24.61 4.39
CA THR A 55 -0.22 24.05 5.26
C THR A 55 -0.98 22.88 4.64
N LEU A 56 -1.30 22.96 3.34
CA LEU A 56 -1.96 21.85 2.62
C LEU A 56 -1.06 20.60 2.59
N LEU A 57 0.23 20.79 2.31
CA LEU A 57 1.21 19.71 2.27
C LEU A 57 1.46 19.11 3.67
N VAL A 58 1.40 19.91 4.72
CA VAL A 58 1.52 19.47 6.12
C VAL A 58 0.31 18.62 6.52
N ALA A 59 -0.89 19.02 6.09
CA ALA A 59 -2.13 18.32 6.42
C ALA A 59 -2.27 16.99 5.67
N ASP A 60 -2.07 16.98 4.35
CA ASP A 60 -2.45 15.84 3.52
C ASP A 60 -1.38 14.75 3.45
N ARG A 61 -0.08 15.11 3.47
CA ARG A 61 1.01 14.12 3.35
C ARG A 61 1.00 12.99 4.39
N PRO A 62 0.85 13.25 5.70
CA PRO A 62 0.85 12.15 6.68
C PRO A 62 -0.32 11.20 6.46
N VAL A 63 -1.50 11.75 6.14
CA VAL A 63 -2.71 10.97 5.84
C VAL A 63 -2.48 10.08 4.62
N VAL A 64 -2.01 10.65 3.51
CA VAL A 64 -1.73 9.88 2.29
C VAL A 64 -0.68 8.80 2.52
N LYS A 65 0.37 9.08 3.32
CA LYS A 65 1.38 8.09 3.68
C LYS A 65 0.79 6.93 4.49
N GLU A 66 -0.02 7.25 5.50
CA GLU A 66 -0.67 6.25 6.34
C GLU A 66 -1.67 5.38 5.54
N GLU A 67 -2.51 5.99 4.73
CA GLU A 67 -3.47 5.27 3.87
C GLU A 67 -2.76 4.38 2.86
N SER A 68 -1.73 4.89 2.19
CA SER A 68 -0.96 4.14 1.18
C SER A 68 -0.23 2.95 1.81
N THR A 69 0.40 3.14 2.97
CA THR A 69 1.09 2.05 3.67
C THR A 69 0.11 1.00 4.19
N THR A 70 -1.06 1.42 4.69
CA THR A 70 -2.13 0.52 5.15
C THR A 70 -2.66 -0.33 4.01
N TYR A 71 -2.96 0.30 2.88
CA TYR A 71 -3.45 -0.40 1.70
C TYR A 71 -2.42 -1.40 1.14
N ALA A 72 -1.15 -1.00 1.03
CA ALA A 72 -0.07 -1.89 0.59
C ALA A 72 0.10 -3.11 1.52
N ARG A 73 0.02 -2.90 2.84
CA ARG A 73 0.04 -3.99 3.83
C ARG A 73 -1.17 -4.91 3.72
N ALA A 74 -2.36 -4.35 3.50
CA ALA A 74 -3.58 -5.13 3.30
C ALA A 74 -3.46 -6.02 2.05
N LEU A 75 -2.90 -5.48 0.96
CA LEU A 75 -2.64 -6.22 -0.28
C LEU A 75 -1.69 -7.39 -0.06
N GLY A 76 -0.58 -7.17 0.66
CA GLY A 76 0.36 -8.24 1.02
C GLY A 76 -0.25 -9.31 1.93
N THR A 77 -1.10 -8.90 2.88
CA THR A 77 -1.84 -9.84 3.75
C THR A 77 -2.85 -10.66 2.96
N ALA A 78 -3.58 -10.04 2.03
CA ALA A 78 -4.49 -10.76 1.14
C ALA A 78 -3.74 -11.79 0.27
N ALA A 79 -2.60 -11.41 -0.32
CA ALA A 79 -1.76 -12.33 -1.09
C ALA A 79 -1.33 -13.55 -0.26
N ARG A 80 -0.88 -13.35 0.98
CA ARG A 80 -0.54 -14.44 1.90
C ARG A 80 -1.72 -15.33 2.23
N ALA A 81 -2.90 -14.76 2.44
CA ALA A 81 -4.12 -15.52 2.71
C ALA A 81 -4.50 -16.44 1.53
N TYR A 82 -4.34 -15.97 0.28
CA TYR A 82 -4.54 -16.80 -0.90
C TYR A 82 -3.52 -17.94 -0.99
N VAL A 83 -2.22 -17.66 -0.78
CA VAL A 83 -1.20 -18.73 -0.75
C VAL A 83 -1.54 -19.78 0.29
N GLY A 84 -1.85 -19.36 1.52
CA GLY A 84 -2.18 -20.27 2.62
C GLY A 84 -3.50 -21.04 2.42
N THR A 85 -4.35 -20.63 1.48
CA THR A 85 -5.58 -21.36 1.11
C THR A 85 -5.34 -22.29 -0.08
N ASP A 86 -4.57 -21.86 -1.08
CA ASP A 86 -4.27 -22.64 -2.28
C ASP A 86 -3.35 -23.83 -1.98
N GLU A 87 -2.34 -23.67 -1.11
CA GLU A 87 -1.41 -24.73 -0.72
C GLU A 87 -2.12 -25.96 -0.09
N PRO A 88 -3.01 -25.83 0.91
CA PRO A 88 -3.75 -26.97 1.43
C PRO A 88 -4.80 -27.50 0.45
N LEU A 89 -5.30 -26.70 -0.50
CA LEU A 89 -6.16 -27.20 -1.58
C LEU A 89 -5.38 -28.11 -2.52
N GLY A 90 -4.17 -27.72 -2.94
CA GLY A 90 -3.27 -28.55 -3.74
C GLY A 90 -2.95 -29.89 -3.06
N GLY A 91 -2.58 -29.85 -1.77
CA GLY A 91 -2.31 -31.08 -1.01
C GLY A 91 -3.54 -31.98 -0.75
N LYS A 92 -4.77 -31.45 -0.86
CA LYS A 92 -6.00 -32.26 -0.84
C LYS A 92 -6.24 -32.89 -2.21
N ILE A 93 -6.03 -32.14 -3.29
CA ILE A 93 -6.15 -32.63 -4.67
C ILE A 93 -5.15 -33.76 -4.92
N ASP A 94 -3.88 -33.59 -4.53
CA ASP A 94 -2.85 -34.63 -4.66
C ASP A 94 -3.20 -35.90 -3.88
N ARG A 95 -3.74 -35.76 -2.66
CA ARG A 95 -4.22 -36.92 -1.88
C ARG A 95 -5.41 -37.61 -2.53
N GLN A 96 -6.31 -36.86 -3.15
CA GLN A 96 -7.43 -37.44 -3.90
C GLN A 96 -6.94 -38.15 -5.16
N LEU A 97 -5.99 -37.56 -5.91
CA LEU A 97 -5.40 -38.13 -7.12
C LEU A 97 -4.56 -39.39 -6.83
N CYS A 98 -3.72 -39.37 -5.80
CA CYS A 98 -2.97 -40.55 -5.35
C CYS A 98 -3.86 -41.64 -4.74
N GLY A 99 -5.10 -41.31 -4.35
CA GLY A 99 -6.09 -42.27 -3.85
C GLY A 99 -6.86 -43.00 -4.95
N PHE A 100 -6.73 -42.60 -6.22
CA PHE A 100 -7.28 -43.36 -7.35
C PHE A 100 -6.26 -44.43 -7.78
N PRO A 101 -6.59 -45.73 -7.67
CA PRO A 101 -5.80 -46.72 -8.39
C PRO A 101 -5.91 -46.41 -9.87
N THR A 102 -4.77 -46.29 -10.56
CA THR A 102 -4.71 -46.41 -12.02
C THR A 102 -5.25 -47.79 -12.38
N ALA A 103 -6.54 -47.87 -12.65
CA ALA A 103 -7.16 -49.00 -13.30
C ALA A 103 -6.98 -48.80 -14.80
N GLY A 104 -6.11 -49.61 -15.41
CA GLY A 104 -5.92 -49.73 -16.86
C GLY A 104 -4.51 -49.39 -17.32
#